data_AF-A0A151JQC0-F1
#
_entry.id   AF-A0A151JQC0-F1
#
_cell.length_a   1.000
_cell.length_b   1.000
_cell.length_c   1.000
_cell.angle_alpha   90.00
_cell.angle_beta   90.00
_cell.angle_gamma   90.00
#
_symmetry.space_group_name_H-M   'P 1'
#
loop_
_entity.id
_entity.type
_entity.pdbx_description
1 polymer ?
#
loop_
_entity_poly.entity_id
_entity_poly.type
_entity_poly.pdbx_seq_one_letter_code
_entity_poly.pdbx_strand_id
1 'polypeptide(L)'
;MDFQNVNPLNVRLNMMSGNLLPMTADNSSFPIFWKIYSTLIWLLEILQTCVLIPGCYFAPKEKALKDGIIGIVVGMQVIYTIIRIGTCRRQVQQLIQKLNDILSVEDEMMRSIVIETIKSMENPLKFYWSTGVMSIIVWSSQPFMLVFQRNSFFYVDYRMPVAYTKEPITTSMFVFGSVIVMMSSAYIFTKKVGVDSYIINLLLLITAQYKYIALKLSMIFQDKLFQSDHSKSDTEKCYLNKDDYAEKEIKVLCRHHNTVIQIMLMLRKLLSLNISLIYVINVFRFCCISIMIKSIPSETLWGVCSIIMYAFGEIVQLYIICSCMQQLLDASVNITEYAFHEKWYQYGKNMKRTFIPFSNISYKEKSYTKNMDFQNVNPLNVRLNALSGNLLPLKPNDSRFPMTWKIYSALIWLIEVIQTIALIPGLILVPREKALKDGTVLCVVTVEMFFMAVRIHSRRQLVNQLIQKLNDILRFSDETMKNVVTATLRPMENPLKFYWLSGWLGVFVWACLPFLLIFKEISFFYEDYRMPAVFSKQPFSLDVFLLGSVLILIGNMYVFVKKVGMDIYMIHLVLLLTAQYRYIAIKLAVIFRDGNSLSKFDESHQKYYSGINRWVKKEMITLCRHHSNIVQ
;
A
#
# COMPACT_ATOMS: atom_id res chain seq x y z
N MET A 1 12.67 4.57 28.61
CA MET A 1 11.22 4.38 28.33
C MET A 1 10.99 2.92 27.97
N ASP A 2 9.76 2.40 28.02
CA ASP A 2 9.46 1.02 27.57
C ASP A 2 8.23 0.97 26.67
N PHE A 3 8.08 -0.14 25.94
CA PHE A 3 7.01 -0.38 24.97
C PHE A 3 5.60 -0.15 25.55
N GLN A 4 5.39 -0.46 26.83
CA GLN A 4 4.09 -0.35 27.49
C GLN A 4 3.78 1.11 27.88
N ASN A 5 4.75 1.81 28.45
CA ASN A 5 4.58 3.14 29.02
C ASN A 5 4.60 4.25 27.97
N VAL A 6 5.19 4.01 26.81
CA VAL A 6 5.31 5.02 25.75
C VAL A 6 3.96 5.33 25.09
N ASN A 7 3.05 4.35 24.98
CA ASN A 7 1.74 4.55 24.33
C ASN A 7 0.59 4.04 25.22
N PRO A 8 0.06 4.86 26.14
CA PRO A 8 -1.00 4.46 27.05
C PRO A 8 -2.33 4.17 26.32
N LEU A 9 -2.56 4.77 25.15
CA LEU A 9 -3.75 4.50 24.34
C LEU A 9 -3.76 3.05 23.86
N ASN A 10 -2.63 2.56 23.35
CA ASN A 10 -2.48 1.17 22.90
C ASN A 10 -2.77 0.17 24.03
N VAL A 11 -2.27 0.45 25.24
CA VAL A 11 -2.51 -0.39 26.42
C VAL A 11 -4.01 -0.42 26.77
N ARG A 12 -4.65 0.76 26.83
CA ARG A 12 -6.08 0.86 27.13
C ARG A 12 -6.95 0.15 26.09
N LEU A 13 -6.66 0.35 24.80
CA LEU A 13 -7.40 -0.32 23.71
C LEU A 13 -7.20 -1.83 23.74
N ASN A 14 -6.00 -2.33 24.05
CA ASN A 14 -5.74 -3.77 24.18
C ASN A 14 -6.49 -4.41 25.37
N MET A 15 -6.65 -3.67 26.47
CA MET A 15 -7.44 -4.11 27.62
C MET A 15 -8.94 -4.07 27.32
N MET A 16 -9.46 -2.93 26.84
CA MET A 16 -10.90 -2.75 26.54
C MET A 16 -11.40 -3.68 25.42
N SER A 17 -10.55 -4.02 24.46
CA SER A 17 -10.90 -5.01 23.43
C SER A 17 -10.93 -6.45 23.94
N GLY A 18 -10.30 -6.75 25.09
CA GLY A 18 -10.08 -8.12 25.54
C GLY A 18 -9.22 -8.93 24.55
N ASN A 19 -8.29 -8.28 23.84
CA ASN A 19 -7.32 -8.99 22.99
C ASN A 19 -6.14 -9.51 23.81
N LEU A 20 -5.76 -8.79 24.87
CA LEU A 20 -4.66 -9.15 25.78
C LEU A 20 -3.36 -9.52 25.05
N LEU A 21 -3.03 -8.78 23.99
CA LEU A 21 -1.78 -8.96 23.25
C LEU A 21 -0.56 -8.72 24.15
N PRO A 22 0.60 -9.36 23.87
CA PRO A 22 1.82 -9.20 24.67
C PRO A 22 2.28 -7.74 24.71
N MET A 23 2.49 -7.22 25.92
CA MET A 23 2.99 -5.86 26.18
C MET A 23 4.37 -5.84 26.86
N THR A 24 4.80 -6.97 27.43
CA THR A 24 6.05 -7.13 28.17
C THR A 24 6.85 -8.31 27.63
N ALA A 25 8.18 -8.25 27.78
CA ALA A 25 9.08 -9.34 27.42
C ALA A 25 8.97 -10.53 28.39
N ASP A 26 8.77 -10.25 29.68
CA ASP A 26 8.86 -11.23 30.78
C ASP A 26 7.60 -12.08 30.96
N ASN A 27 6.69 -12.04 29.98
CA ASN A 27 5.44 -12.79 30.02
C ASN A 27 4.55 -12.43 31.22
N SER A 28 4.74 -11.23 31.80
CA SER A 28 3.97 -10.77 32.94
C SER A 28 2.49 -10.78 32.58
N SER A 29 1.74 -11.61 33.31
CA SER A 29 0.38 -11.93 32.91
C SER A 29 -0.56 -10.80 33.35
N PHE A 30 -1.48 -10.39 32.48
CA PHE A 30 -2.55 -9.48 32.87
C PHE A 30 -3.26 -9.97 34.15
N PRO A 31 -3.79 -9.06 34.99
CA PRO A 31 -4.57 -9.42 36.18
C PRO A 31 -5.68 -10.43 35.86
N ILE A 32 -6.00 -11.30 36.81
CA ILE A 32 -7.02 -12.36 36.65
C ILE A 32 -8.35 -11.78 36.17
N PHE A 33 -8.73 -10.62 36.70
CA PHE A 33 -9.92 -9.87 36.27
C PHE A 33 -9.98 -9.66 34.75
N TRP A 34 -8.89 -9.15 34.14
CA TRP A 34 -8.83 -8.90 32.71
C TRP A 34 -8.83 -10.18 31.88
N LYS A 35 -8.28 -11.28 32.41
CA LYS A 35 -8.35 -12.60 31.77
C LYS A 35 -9.80 -13.12 31.73
N ILE A 36 -10.51 -13.04 32.85
CA ILE A 36 -11.93 -13.44 32.92
C ILE A 36 -12.76 -12.59 31.95
N TYR A 37 -12.58 -11.26 31.98
CA TYR A 37 -13.24 -10.34 31.05
C TYR A 37 -12.97 -10.71 29.58
N SER A 38 -11.70 -10.92 29.21
CA SER A 38 -11.31 -11.34 27.86
C SER A 38 -12.02 -12.64 27.45
N THR A 39 -12.04 -13.64 28.31
CA THR A 39 -12.73 -14.92 28.05
C THR A 39 -14.22 -14.72 27.81
N LEU A 40 -14.89 -13.88 28.61
CA LEU A 40 -16.31 -13.57 28.44
C LEU A 40 -16.60 -12.86 27.11
N ILE A 41 -15.78 -11.87 26.74
CA ILE A 41 -15.92 -11.19 25.45
C ILE A 41 -15.69 -12.16 24.29
N TRP A 42 -14.68 -13.02 24.36
CA TRP A 42 -14.46 -14.04 23.33
C TRP A 42 -15.61 -15.04 23.21
N LEU A 43 -16.21 -15.44 24.33
CA LEU A 43 -17.39 -16.32 24.34
C LEU A 43 -18.57 -15.64 23.65
N LEU A 44 -18.80 -14.35 23.90
CA LEU A 44 -19.82 -13.56 23.23
C LEU A 44 -19.61 -13.54 21.71
N GLU A 45 -18.38 -13.33 21.25
CA GLU A 45 -18.08 -13.30 19.80
C GLU A 45 -18.23 -14.66 19.11
N ILE A 46 -17.84 -15.73 19.79
CA ILE A 46 -18.02 -17.09 19.27
C ILE A 46 -19.52 -17.38 19.15
N LEU A 47 -20.29 -17.08 20.19
CA LEU A 47 -21.74 -17.28 20.18
C LEU A 47 -22.40 -16.46 19.07
N GLN A 48 -22.04 -15.19 18.91
CA GLN A 48 -22.54 -14.35 17.82
C GLN A 48 -22.20 -14.96 16.46
N THR A 49 -20.96 -15.41 16.24
CA THR A 49 -20.54 -15.99 14.96
C THR A 49 -21.30 -17.27 14.64
N CYS A 50 -21.51 -18.13 15.65
CA CYS A 50 -22.31 -19.36 15.53
C CYS A 50 -23.76 -19.10 15.14
N VAL A 51 -24.31 -17.93 15.50
CA VAL A 51 -25.70 -17.55 15.19
C VAL A 51 -25.79 -16.75 13.87
N LEU A 52 -24.74 -16.00 13.52
CA LEU A 52 -24.64 -15.21 12.27
C LEU A 52 -24.52 -16.10 11.03
N ILE A 53 -23.75 -17.19 11.10
CA ILE A 53 -23.54 -18.09 9.95
C ILE A 53 -24.87 -18.75 9.51
N PRO A 54 -25.65 -19.40 10.40
CA PRO A 54 -26.98 -19.91 10.05
C PRO A 54 -27.96 -18.80 9.68
N GLY A 55 -27.89 -17.64 10.34
CA GLY A 55 -28.73 -16.50 9.98
C GLY A 55 -28.51 -16.03 8.54
N CYS A 56 -27.27 -16.04 8.05
CA CYS A 56 -26.97 -15.76 6.64
C CYS A 56 -27.54 -16.79 5.67
N TYR A 57 -27.78 -18.03 6.12
CA TYR A 57 -28.41 -19.08 5.31
C TYR A 57 -29.94 -18.93 5.26
N PHE A 58 -30.56 -18.49 6.37
CA PHE A 58 -32.01 -18.30 6.47
C PHE A 58 -32.48 -16.95 5.91
N ALA A 59 -31.63 -15.92 5.94
CA ALA A 59 -31.97 -14.60 5.41
C ALA A 59 -31.96 -14.56 3.87
N PRO A 60 -32.73 -13.66 3.23
CA PRO A 60 -32.66 -13.41 1.80
C PRO A 60 -31.22 -13.13 1.35
N LYS A 61 -30.83 -13.64 0.17
CA LYS A 61 -29.47 -13.53 -0.36
C LYS A 61 -28.95 -12.09 -0.37
N GLU A 62 -29.80 -11.13 -0.71
CA GLU A 62 -29.44 -9.71 -0.70
C GLU A 62 -29.02 -9.21 0.69
N LYS A 63 -29.82 -9.54 1.71
CA LYS A 63 -29.53 -9.15 3.10
C LYS A 63 -28.31 -9.88 3.66
N ALA A 64 -28.17 -11.17 3.36
CA ALA A 64 -26.99 -11.93 3.74
C ALA A 64 -25.71 -11.33 3.13
N LEU A 65 -25.76 -10.92 1.86
CA LEU A 65 -24.62 -10.35 1.15
C LEU A 65 -24.29 -8.93 1.61
N LYS A 66 -25.31 -8.13 1.89
CA LYS A 66 -25.19 -6.74 2.37
C LYS A 66 -24.70 -6.70 3.81
N ASP A 67 -25.45 -7.29 4.74
CA ASP A 67 -25.26 -7.09 6.18
C ASP A 67 -24.49 -8.24 6.85
N GLY A 68 -24.67 -9.47 6.35
CA GLY A 68 -24.06 -10.68 6.94
C GLY A 68 -22.59 -10.86 6.58
N ILE A 69 -22.25 -10.80 5.29
CA ILE A 69 -20.89 -11.03 4.78
C ILE A 69 -19.89 -10.03 5.38
N ILE A 70 -20.27 -8.76 5.52
CA ILE A 70 -19.39 -7.74 6.10
C ILE A 70 -19.00 -8.11 7.53
N GLY A 71 -19.98 -8.50 8.36
CA GLY A 71 -19.73 -8.95 9.73
C GLY A 71 -18.81 -10.15 9.80
N ILE A 72 -19.05 -11.15 8.94
CA ILE A 72 -18.23 -12.37 8.86
C ILE A 72 -16.79 -12.04 8.46
N VAL A 73 -16.59 -11.24 7.40
CA VAL A 73 -15.26 -10.90 6.90
C VAL A 73 -14.46 -10.09 7.93
N VAL A 74 -15.10 -9.13 8.59
CA VAL A 74 -14.46 -8.34 9.65
C VAL A 74 -14.12 -9.24 10.85
N GLY A 75 -15.02 -10.13 11.27
CA GLY A 75 -14.75 -11.09 12.34
C GLY A 75 -13.60 -12.03 12.03
N MET A 76 -13.59 -12.62 10.83
CA MET A 76 -12.51 -13.49 10.35
C MET A 76 -11.16 -12.76 10.31
N GLN A 77 -11.12 -11.50 9.90
CA GLN A 77 -9.90 -10.68 9.90
C GLN A 77 -9.30 -10.55 11.30
N VAL A 78 -10.13 -10.23 12.29
CA VAL A 78 -9.72 -10.03 13.68
C VAL A 78 -9.20 -11.34 14.25
N ILE A 79 -9.96 -12.42 14.09
CA ILE A 79 -9.60 -13.77 14.55
C ILE A 79 -8.26 -14.19 13.94
N TYR A 80 -8.11 -14.07 12.62
CA TYR A 80 -6.89 -14.43 11.91
C TYR A 80 -5.67 -13.67 12.46
N THR A 81 -5.80 -12.36 12.63
CA THR A 81 -4.69 -11.52 13.06
C THR A 81 -4.28 -11.81 14.50
N ILE A 82 -5.25 -12.04 15.38
CA ILE A 82 -4.99 -12.40 16.79
C ILE A 82 -4.37 -13.78 16.90
N ILE A 83 -4.88 -14.78 16.16
CA ILE A 83 -4.28 -16.12 16.10
C ILE A 83 -2.83 -16.00 15.63
N ARG A 84 -2.56 -15.24 14.56
CA ARG A 84 -1.21 -15.07 14.04
C ARG A 84 -0.25 -14.43 15.05
N ILE A 85 -0.69 -13.37 15.74
CA ILE A 85 0.12 -12.74 16.81
C ILE A 85 0.33 -13.72 17.97
N GLY A 86 -0.69 -14.50 18.34
CA GLY A 86 -0.63 -15.53 19.38
C GLY A 86 0.31 -16.69 19.04
N THR A 87 0.24 -17.23 17.82
CA THR A 87 1.14 -18.30 17.35
C THR A 87 2.58 -17.80 17.25
N CYS A 88 2.78 -16.54 16.89
CA CYS A 88 4.10 -15.90 16.83
C CYS A 88 4.52 -15.24 18.16
N ARG A 89 3.88 -15.56 19.29
CA ARG A 89 4.11 -14.89 20.58
C ARG A 89 5.58 -14.78 21.00
N ARG A 90 6.37 -15.83 20.80
CA ARG A 90 7.82 -15.81 21.09
C ARG A 90 8.56 -14.75 20.26
N GLN A 91 8.24 -14.62 18.98
CA GLN A 91 8.85 -13.61 18.09
C GLN A 91 8.42 -12.20 18.48
N VAL A 92 7.16 -12.03 18.89
CA VAL A 92 6.62 -10.75 19.39
C VAL A 92 7.31 -10.34 20.69
N GLN A 93 7.52 -11.27 21.62
CA GLN A 93 8.24 -10.99 22.88
C GLN A 93 9.70 -10.59 22.63
N GLN A 94 10.40 -11.31 21.75
CA GLN A 94 11.76 -10.94 21.35
C GLN A 94 11.81 -9.56 20.68
N LEU A 95 10.79 -9.21 19.89
CA LEU A 95 10.66 -7.90 19.27
C LEU A 95 10.48 -6.80 20.32
N ILE A 96 9.59 -7.01 21.30
CA ILE A 96 9.35 -6.07 22.42
C ILE A 96 10.62 -5.90 23.26
N GLN A 97 11.32 -6.99 23.56
CA GLN A 97 12.57 -6.94 24.32
C GLN A 97 13.61 -6.08 23.61
N LYS A 98 13.88 -6.34 22.33
CA LYS A 98 14.84 -5.55 21.54
C LYS A 98 14.44 -4.08 21.40
N LEU A 99 13.13 -3.78 21.34
CA LEU A 99 12.63 -2.41 21.34
C LEU A 99 12.84 -1.73 22.70
N ASN A 100 12.59 -2.44 23.81
CA ASN A 100 12.83 -1.91 25.15
C ASN A 100 14.30 -1.62 25.40
N ASP A 101 15.21 -2.51 24.98
CA ASP A 101 16.67 -2.33 25.10
C ASP A 101 17.15 -1.07 24.36
N ILE A 102 16.48 -0.73 23.24
CA ILE A 102 16.75 0.49 22.47
C ILE A 102 16.14 1.73 23.14
N LEU A 103 14.93 1.61 23.70
CA LEU A 103 14.21 2.70 24.35
C LEU A 103 14.75 3.03 25.75
N SER A 104 15.58 2.16 26.33
CA SER A 104 16.26 2.39 27.61
C SER A 104 17.51 3.26 27.49
N VAL A 105 17.96 3.60 26.28
CA VAL A 105 19.07 4.54 26.08
C VAL A 105 18.66 5.92 26.63
N GLU A 106 19.43 6.44 27.59
CA GLU A 106 19.23 7.76 28.21
C GLU A 106 19.64 8.89 27.25
N ASP A 107 18.81 9.14 26.22
CA ASP A 107 18.97 10.27 25.30
C ASP A 107 17.67 11.08 25.24
N GLU A 108 17.74 12.37 25.62
CA GLU A 108 16.58 13.27 25.63
C GLU A 108 16.02 13.49 24.22
N MET A 109 16.86 13.47 23.19
CA MET A 109 16.43 13.54 21.79
C MET A 109 15.59 12.32 21.40
N MET A 110 16.04 11.12 21.79
CA MET A 110 15.28 9.88 21.57
C MET A 110 13.89 9.98 22.21
N ARG A 111 13.83 10.48 23.45
CA ARG A 111 12.57 10.68 24.18
C ARG A 111 11.63 11.66 23.46
N SER A 112 12.15 12.81 23.03
CA SER A 112 11.34 13.81 22.33
C SER A 112 10.77 13.26 21.01
N ILE A 113 11.61 12.63 20.18
CA ILE A 113 11.21 12.08 18.86
C ILE A 113 10.17 10.96 19.01
N VAL A 114 10.36 10.07 19.99
CA VAL A 114 9.42 8.98 20.26
C VAL A 114 8.06 9.52 20.70
N ILE A 115 8.03 10.48 21.63
CA ILE A 115 6.79 11.10 22.11
C ILE A 115 6.07 11.82 20.96
N GLU A 116 6.80 12.63 20.19
CA GLU A 116 6.23 13.38 19.07
C GLU A 116 5.63 12.44 18.01
N THR A 117 6.39 11.41 17.61
CA THR A 117 5.97 10.45 16.58
C THR A 117 4.72 9.69 17.02
N ILE A 118 4.61 9.30 18.28
CA ILE A 118 3.44 8.56 18.79
C ILE A 118 2.24 9.48 19.00
N LYS A 119 2.46 10.69 19.52
CA LYS A 119 1.41 11.69 19.72
C LYS A 119 0.74 12.10 18.40
N SER A 120 1.47 12.08 17.30
CA SER A 120 0.93 12.36 15.96
C SER A 120 -0.23 11.44 15.55
N MET A 121 -0.26 10.20 16.07
CA MET A 121 -1.27 9.17 15.73
C MET A 121 -2.30 8.93 16.85
N GLU A 122 -2.15 9.57 18.00
CA GLU A 122 -3.07 9.41 19.13
C GLU A 122 -4.48 9.94 18.80
N ASN A 123 -4.57 11.15 18.24
CA ASN A 123 -5.85 11.78 17.89
C ASN A 123 -6.56 11.05 16.73
N PRO A 124 -5.89 10.71 15.61
CA PRO A 124 -6.50 9.90 14.56
C PRO A 124 -7.07 8.57 15.06
N LEU A 125 -6.34 7.85 15.94
CA LEU A 125 -6.81 6.58 16.49
C LEU A 125 -8.01 6.73 17.43
N LYS A 126 -8.01 7.77 18.29
CA LYS A 126 -9.18 8.07 19.14
C LYS A 126 -10.41 8.37 18.31
N PHE A 127 -10.26 9.21 17.28
CA PHE A 127 -11.34 9.54 16.36
C PHE A 127 -11.84 8.31 15.60
N TYR A 128 -10.94 7.50 15.07
CA TYR A 128 -11.29 6.25 14.38
C TYR A 128 -12.09 5.30 15.28
N TRP A 129 -11.67 5.11 16.53
CA TRP A 129 -12.38 4.28 17.48
C TRP A 129 -13.75 4.86 17.86
N SER A 130 -13.81 6.13 18.27
CA SER A 130 -15.05 6.74 18.78
C SER A 130 -16.12 6.87 17.69
N THR A 131 -15.74 7.36 16.51
CA THR A 131 -16.66 7.49 15.37
C THR A 131 -17.12 6.14 14.88
N GLY A 132 -16.25 5.13 14.86
CA GLY A 132 -16.63 3.77 14.45
C GLY A 132 -17.60 3.10 15.42
N VAL A 133 -17.37 3.19 16.74
CA VAL A 133 -18.30 2.66 17.75
C VAL A 133 -19.65 3.39 17.68
N MET A 134 -19.64 4.72 17.56
CA MET A 134 -20.86 5.50 17.39
C MET A 134 -21.63 5.07 16.13
N SER A 135 -20.93 4.89 15.00
CA SER A 135 -21.54 4.43 13.76
C SER A 135 -22.20 3.05 13.91
N ILE A 136 -21.60 2.14 14.66
CA ILE A 136 -22.15 0.79 14.90
C ILE A 136 -23.38 0.86 15.80
N ILE A 137 -23.37 1.72 16.82
CA ILE A 137 -24.53 1.93 17.70
C ILE A 137 -25.70 2.50 16.88
N VAL A 138 -25.45 3.51 16.05
CA VAL A 138 -26.47 4.11 15.16
C VAL A 138 -26.99 3.07 14.15
N TRP A 139 -26.10 2.26 13.56
CA TRP A 139 -26.50 1.20 12.64
C TRP A 139 -27.37 0.13 13.31
N SER A 140 -26.99 -0.27 14.52
CA SER A 140 -27.65 -1.35 15.27
C SER A 140 -28.90 -0.89 16.00
N SER A 141 -29.19 0.42 16.02
CA SER A 141 -30.39 0.96 16.68
C SER A 141 -31.64 0.92 15.81
N GLN A 142 -31.49 0.75 14.49
CA GLN A 142 -32.61 0.68 13.53
C GLN A 142 -33.69 -0.36 13.90
N PRO A 143 -33.36 -1.59 14.31
CA PRO A 143 -34.35 -2.60 14.69
C PRO A 143 -35.25 -2.18 15.87
N PHE A 144 -34.77 -1.33 16.79
CA PHE A 144 -35.59 -0.89 17.93
C PHE A 144 -36.78 -0.01 17.51
N MET A 145 -36.70 0.67 16.36
CA MET A 145 -37.85 1.44 15.85
C MET A 145 -39.00 0.51 15.40
N LEU A 146 -38.69 -0.71 14.94
CA LEU A 146 -39.69 -1.70 14.52
C LEU A 146 -40.49 -2.26 15.71
N VAL A 147 -39.91 -2.21 16.92
CA VAL A 147 -40.57 -2.66 18.16
C VAL A 147 -41.82 -1.87 18.48
N PHE A 148 -41.89 -0.61 18.08
CA PHE A 148 -43.07 0.24 18.27
C PHE A 148 -44.18 -0.01 17.25
N GLN A 149 -43.92 -0.80 16.20
CA GLN A 149 -44.84 -0.99 15.08
C GLN A 149 -45.41 -2.41 14.99
N ARG A 150 -44.73 -3.42 15.53
CA ARG A 150 -45.09 -4.84 15.37
C ARG A 150 -44.87 -5.63 16.67
N ASN A 151 -45.66 -6.70 16.85
CA ASN A 151 -45.58 -7.60 18.02
C ASN A 151 -44.99 -8.98 17.69
N SER A 152 -44.64 -9.24 16.43
CA SER A 152 -43.98 -10.46 15.98
C SER A 152 -42.92 -10.12 14.94
N PHE A 153 -41.79 -10.82 15.00
CA PHE A 153 -40.60 -10.53 14.19
C PHE A 153 -40.05 -11.79 13.52
N PHE A 154 -39.32 -11.60 12.43
CA PHE A 154 -38.65 -12.63 11.66
C PHE A 154 -37.14 -12.39 11.67
N TYR A 155 -36.33 -13.36 11.23
CA TYR A 155 -34.87 -13.21 11.11
C TYR A 155 -34.48 -12.02 10.23
N VAL A 156 -35.34 -11.66 9.28
CA VAL A 156 -35.18 -10.51 8.39
C VAL A 156 -35.34 -9.17 9.13
N ASP A 157 -35.91 -9.13 10.33
CA ASP A 157 -36.08 -7.89 11.08
C ASP A 157 -34.82 -7.50 11.87
N TYR A 158 -33.91 -8.44 12.15
CA TYR A 158 -32.60 -8.10 12.70
C TYR A 158 -31.74 -7.39 11.66
N ARG A 159 -30.92 -6.41 12.07
CA ARG A 159 -30.03 -5.73 11.12
C ARG A 159 -28.93 -6.67 10.60
N MET A 160 -28.25 -7.39 11.48
CA MET A 160 -27.42 -8.52 11.07
C MET A 160 -28.27 -9.79 11.04
N PRO A 161 -28.13 -10.65 10.01
CA PRO A 161 -28.92 -11.86 9.91
C PRO A 161 -28.49 -12.87 10.99
N VAL A 162 -29.24 -12.93 12.10
CA VAL A 162 -28.97 -13.79 13.25
C VAL A 162 -30.14 -14.73 13.52
N ALA A 163 -29.86 -16.01 13.80
CA ALA A 163 -30.85 -17.05 14.05
C ALA A 163 -30.86 -17.53 15.50
N TYR A 164 -31.35 -16.70 16.43
CA TYR A 164 -31.38 -17.04 17.87
C TYR A 164 -32.43 -18.09 18.23
N THR A 165 -33.63 -17.99 17.65
CA THR A 165 -34.80 -18.81 17.99
C THR A 165 -35.62 -19.08 16.74
N LYS A 166 -36.42 -20.15 16.72
CA LYS A 166 -37.36 -20.40 15.63
C LYS A 166 -38.35 -19.24 15.48
N GLU A 167 -38.67 -18.89 14.23
CA GLU A 167 -39.69 -17.89 13.90
C GLU A 167 -41.11 -18.42 14.23
N PRO A 168 -42.07 -17.54 14.57
CA PRO A 168 -41.93 -16.09 14.78
C PRO A 168 -41.32 -15.72 16.14
N ILE A 169 -40.56 -14.63 16.18
CA ILE A 169 -39.81 -14.15 17.36
C ILE A 169 -40.68 -13.19 18.17
N THR A 170 -40.70 -13.35 19.49
CA THR A 170 -41.41 -12.45 20.42
C THR A 170 -40.66 -11.13 20.61
N THR A 171 -41.38 -10.07 20.99
CA THR A 171 -40.79 -8.74 21.23
C THR A 171 -39.63 -8.75 22.23
N SER A 172 -39.76 -9.49 23.34
CA SER A 172 -38.70 -9.56 24.37
C SER A 172 -37.43 -10.21 23.84
N MET A 173 -37.56 -11.34 23.12
CA MET A 173 -36.43 -12.03 22.49
C MET A 173 -35.80 -11.20 21.37
N PHE A 174 -36.62 -10.48 20.60
CA PHE A 174 -36.14 -9.59 19.55
C PHE A 174 -35.32 -8.42 20.10
N VAL A 175 -35.82 -7.75 21.15
CA VAL A 175 -35.10 -6.65 21.82
C VAL A 175 -33.80 -7.16 22.43
N PHE A 176 -33.84 -8.28 23.16
CA PHE A 176 -32.65 -8.85 23.77
C PHE A 176 -31.59 -9.26 22.73
N GLY A 177 -32.01 -9.95 21.67
CA GLY A 177 -31.12 -10.31 20.56
C GLY A 177 -30.54 -9.08 19.86
N SER A 178 -31.30 -8.00 19.70
CA SER A 178 -30.83 -6.75 19.09
C SER A 178 -29.77 -6.05 19.95
N VAL A 179 -29.93 -6.07 21.28
CA VAL A 179 -28.91 -5.57 22.21
C VAL A 179 -27.64 -6.41 22.14
N ILE A 180 -27.75 -7.74 22.08
CA ILE A 180 -26.59 -8.63 21.92
C ILE A 180 -25.84 -8.33 20.62
N VAL A 181 -26.55 -8.23 19.49
CA VAL A 181 -25.97 -7.90 18.18
C VAL A 181 -25.23 -6.56 18.23
N MET A 182 -25.84 -5.54 18.83
CA MET A 182 -25.23 -4.21 18.97
C MET A 182 -23.95 -4.27 19.81
N MET A 183 -24.00 -4.92 20.98
CA MET A 183 -22.86 -5.03 21.88
C MET A 183 -21.72 -5.86 21.27
N SER A 184 -22.01 -7.01 20.68
CA SER A 184 -21.01 -7.83 20.00
C SER A 184 -20.39 -7.06 18.82
N SER A 185 -21.19 -6.41 17.98
CA SER A 185 -20.65 -5.63 16.84
C SER A 185 -19.69 -4.52 17.30
N ALA A 186 -20.03 -3.83 18.40
CA ALA A 186 -19.15 -2.81 19.00
C ALA A 186 -17.85 -3.41 19.56
N TYR A 187 -17.91 -4.61 20.14
CA TYR A 187 -16.74 -5.34 20.62
C TYR A 187 -15.86 -5.88 19.48
N ILE A 188 -16.41 -6.47 18.42
CA ILE A 188 -15.65 -6.90 17.23
C ILE A 188 -14.87 -5.72 16.66
N PHE A 189 -15.53 -4.58 16.51
CA PHE A 189 -14.89 -3.38 16.01
C PHE A 189 -13.81 -2.88 16.97
N THR A 190 -14.07 -2.84 18.27
CA THR A 190 -13.06 -2.45 19.27
C THR A 190 -11.87 -3.42 19.28
N LYS A 191 -12.08 -4.72 19.09
CA LYS A 191 -11.02 -5.72 18.89
C LYS A 191 -10.18 -5.44 17.67
N LYS A 192 -10.83 -5.10 16.56
CA LYS A 192 -10.15 -4.70 15.33
C LYS A 192 -9.27 -3.47 15.55
N VAL A 193 -9.84 -2.40 16.11
CA VAL A 193 -9.08 -1.17 16.39
C VAL A 193 -7.94 -1.41 17.37
N GLY A 194 -8.13 -2.28 18.36
CA GLY A 194 -7.07 -2.68 19.30
C GLY A 194 -5.89 -3.38 18.61
N VAL A 195 -6.16 -4.27 17.66
CA VAL A 195 -5.13 -4.94 16.85
C VAL A 195 -4.43 -3.94 15.92
N ASP A 196 -5.18 -3.08 15.23
CA ASP A 196 -4.61 -2.07 14.35
C ASP A 196 -3.73 -1.08 15.12
N SER A 197 -4.19 -0.61 16.30
CA SER A 197 -3.43 0.25 17.21
C SER A 197 -2.12 -0.40 17.66
N TYR A 198 -2.15 -1.71 17.96
CA TYR A 198 -0.94 -2.46 18.32
C TYR A 198 0.09 -2.52 17.18
N ILE A 199 -0.37 -2.80 15.97
CA ILE A 199 0.47 -2.84 14.77
C ILE A 199 1.05 -1.44 14.47
N ILE A 200 0.20 -0.41 14.54
CA ILE A 200 0.61 0.99 14.33
C ILE A 200 1.64 1.41 15.37
N ASN A 201 1.46 1.06 16.64
CA ASN A 201 2.43 1.37 17.69
C ASN A 201 3.82 0.77 17.38
N LEU A 202 3.88 -0.48 16.93
CA LEU A 202 5.13 -1.11 16.51
C LEU A 202 5.77 -0.38 15.33
N LEU A 203 4.99 -0.01 14.32
CA LEU A 203 5.48 0.75 13.17
C LEU A 203 6.03 2.12 13.59
N LEU A 204 5.29 2.87 14.41
CA LEU A 204 5.68 4.19 14.88
C LEU A 204 6.94 4.18 15.74
N LEU A 205 7.11 3.16 16.59
CA LEU A 205 8.33 3.00 17.39
C LEU A 205 9.55 2.80 16.47
N ILE A 206 9.46 1.97 15.44
CA ILE A 206 10.55 1.79 14.47
C ILE A 206 10.78 3.08 13.66
N THR A 207 9.71 3.76 13.23
CA THR A 207 9.81 5.06 12.55
C THR A 207 10.55 6.08 13.41
N ALA A 208 10.23 6.16 14.71
CA ALA A 208 10.93 7.03 15.65
C ALA A 208 12.42 6.67 15.77
N GLN A 209 12.77 5.39 15.76
CA GLN A 209 14.17 4.96 15.75
C GLN A 209 14.91 5.41 14.49
N TYR A 210 14.28 5.32 13.31
CA TYR A 210 14.90 5.81 12.09
C TYR A 210 15.03 7.34 12.07
N LYS A 211 14.03 8.08 12.55
CA LYS A 211 14.12 9.53 12.74
C LYS A 211 15.24 9.92 13.71
N TYR A 212 15.36 9.22 14.83
CA TYR A 212 16.45 9.42 15.79
C TYR A 212 17.81 9.21 15.12
N ILE A 213 17.99 8.13 14.36
CA ILE A 213 19.24 7.88 13.65
C ILE A 213 19.57 9.02 12.69
N ALA A 214 18.60 9.48 11.90
CA ALA A 214 18.82 10.57 10.94
C ALA A 214 19.19 11.90 11.64
N LEU A 215 18.49 12.25 12.72
CA LEU A 215 18.72 13.51 13.45
C LEU A 215 20.01 13.48 14.26
N LYS A 216 20.29 12.39 14.96
CA LYS A 216 21.55 12.21 15.70
C LYS A 216 22.75 12.24 14.74
N LEU A 217 22.61 11.65 13.56
CA LEU A 217 23.63 11.70 12.52
C LEU A 217 23.88 13.13 12.02
N SER A 218 22.82 13.90 11.76
CA SER A 218 22.94 15.32 11.36
C SER A 218 23.61 16.14 12.46
N MET A 219 23.23 15.98 13.72
CA MET A 219 23.89 16.66 14.85
C MET A 219 25.38 16.33 14.95
N ILE A 220 25.77 15.05 14.84
CA ILE A 220 27.19 14.66 14.88
C ILE A 220 27.99 15.39 13.80
N PHE A 221 27.39 15.69 12.65
CA PHE A 221 28.04 16.42 11.55
C PHE A 221 27.97 17.95 11.66
N GLN A 222 26.93 18.50 12.30
CA GLN A 222 26.75 19.94 12.50
C GLN A 222 27.51 20.51 13.71
N ASP A 223 27.76 19.71 14.76
CA ASP A 223 28.46 20.14 15.98
C ASP A 223 29.93 20.59 15.72
N LYS A 224 30.46 20.27 14.53
CA LYS A 224 31.74 20.80 14.01
C LYS A 224 31.68 22.29 13.67
N LEU A 225 30.50 22.87 13.45
CA LEU A 225 30.32 24.23 12.93
C LEU A 225 30.20 25.30 14.03
N PHE A 226 29.75 24.94 15.23
CA PHE A 226 29.43 25.91 16.30
C PHE A 226 30.61 26.37 17.18
N GLN A 227 31.82 25.82 17.00
CA GLN A 227 32.98 26.15 17.84
C GLN A 227 34.24 26.56 17.07
N SER A 228 34.15 26.83 15.76
CA SER A 228 35.26 27.39 15.00
C SER A 228 35.57 28.86 15.35
N ASP A 229 34.71 29.53 16.14
CA ASP A 229 34.82 30.96 16.45
C ASP A 229 35.46 31.31 17.81
N HIS A 230 35.75 30.35 18.68
CA HIS A 230 36.41 30.65 19.96
C HIS A 230 37.76 29.95 20.18
N SER A 231 38.79 30.81 20.17
CA SER A 231 40.17 30.63 20.67
C SER A 231 41.10 29.71 19.87
N LYS A 232 42.21 30.31 19.43
CA LYS A 232 43.07 29.90 18.31
C LYS A 232 44.42 29.31 18.77
N SER A 233 44.52 28.78 20.00
CA SER A 233 45.84 28.48 20.59
C SER A 233 46.16 27.00 20.89
N ASP A 234 45.24 26.04 20.72
CA ASP A 234 45.55 24.60 20.92
C ASP A 234 44.89 23.70 19.85
N THR A 235 45.19 23.98 18.58
CA THR A 235 44.40 23.55 17.42
C THR A 235 44.68 22.13 16.93
N GLU A 236 45.73 21.41 17.36
CA GLU A 236 46.04 20.09 16.77
C GLU A 236 45.63 18.91 17.67
N LYS A 237 45.83 19.02 18.99
CA LYS A 237 45.35 18.01 19.98
C LYS A 237 43.83 18.02 20.14
N CYS A 238 43.19 19.18 20.00
CA CYS A 238 41.74 19.32 20.14
C CYS A 238 40.97 18.68 18.95
N TYR A 239 41.58 18.66 17.76
CA TYR A 239 40.97 18.08 16.56
C TYR A 239 41.05 16.54 16.54
N LEU A 240 42.16 15.95 16.98
CA LEU A 240 42.32 14.50 17.11
C LEU A 240 41.35 13.89 18.14
N ASN A 241 41.11 14.59 19.26
CA ASN A 241 40.21 14.12 20.32
C ASN A 241 38.73 14.21 19.90
N LYS A 242 38.35 15.21 19.10
CA LYS A 242 36.99 15.37 18.55
C LYS A 242 36.67 14.41 17.40
N ASP A 243 37.63 14.12 16.52
CA ASP A 243 37.46 13.10 15.48
C ASP A 243 37.33 11.69 16.09
N ASP A 244 38.02 11.39 17.20
CA ASP A 244 37.87 10.13 17.96
C ASP A 244 36.51 10.04 18.68
N TYR A 245 36.02 11.14 19.25
CA TYR A 245 34.68 11.21 19.84
C TYR A 245 33.57 10.99 18.79
N ALA A 246 33.65 11.69 17.66
CA ALA A 246 32.68 11.52 16.58
C ALA A 246 32.74 10.10 15.98
N GLU A 247 33.93 9.48 15.90
CA GLU A 247 34.10 8.10 15.45
C GLU A 247 33.43 7.09 16.41
N LYS A 248 33.57 7.30 17.72
CA LYS A 248 32.89 6.50 18.74
C LYS A 248 31.37 6.64 18.64
N GLU A 249 30.86 7.86 18.50
CA GLU A 249 29.42 8.15 18.34
C GLU A 249 28.84 7.50 17.06
N ILE A 250 29.51 7.62 15.91
CA ILE A 250 29.07 6.95 14.67
C ILE A 250 29.09 5.43 14.81
N LYS A 251 30.09 4.84 15.48
CA LYS A 251 30.12 3.39 15.71
C LYS A 251 28.94 2.93 16.57
N VAL A 252 28.58 3.69 17.60
CA VAL A 252 27.39 3.43 18.42
C VAL A 252 26.12 3.54 17.56
N LEU A 253 26.01 4.58 16.74
CA LEU A 253 24.87 4.80 15.85
C LEU A 253 24.73 3.71 14.78
N CYS A 254 25.85 3.20 14.24
CA CYS A 254 25.85 2.08 13.30
C CYS A 254 25.38 0.78 13.95
N ARG A 255 25.81 0.50 15.19
CA ARG A 255 25.29 -0.64 15.96
C ARG A 255 23.80 -0.50 16.20
N HIS A 256 23.35 0.69 16.57
CA HIS A 256 21.93 1.02 16.75
C HIS A 256 21.12 0.74 15.48
N HIS A 257 21.57 1.26 14.34
CA HIS A 257 20.92 1.06 13.05
C HIS A 257 20.87 -0.42 12.63
N ASN A 258 21.94 -1.17 12.85
CA ASN A 258 21.94 -2.61 12.60
C ASN A 258 20.90 -3.34 13.47
N THR A 259 20.76 -2.95 14.73
CA THR A 259 19.70 -3.49 15.61
C THR A 259 18.31 -3.11 15.10
N VAL A 260 18.10 -1.86 14.67
CA VAL A 260 16.83 -1.40 14.08
C VAL A 260 16.49 -2.16 12.79
N ILE A 261 17.47 -2.43 11.92
CA ILE A 261 17.27 -3.27 10.73
C ILE A 261 16.83 -4.68 11.13
N GLN A 262 17.49 -5.29 12.13
CA GLN A 262 17.09 -6.62 12.62
C GLN A 262 15.65 -6.63 13.15
N ILE A 263 15.27 -5.61 13.94
CA ILE A 263 13.91 -5.42 14.44
C ILE A 263 12.93 -5.29 13.27
N MET A 264 13.27 -4.51 12.24
CA MET A 264 12.43 -4.36 11.05
C MET A 264 12.28 -5.68 10.28
N LEU A 265 13.34 -6.49 10.14
CA LEU A 265 13.23 -7.80 9.51
C LEU A 265 12.30 -8.75 10.29
N MET A 266 12.37 -8.72 11.62
CA MET A 266 11.45 -9.46 12.49
C MET A 266 10.01 -8.96 12.34
N LEU A 267 9.81 -7.64 12.34
CA LEU A 267 8.49 -7.03 12.14
C LEU A 267 7.93 -7.37 10.75
N ARG A 268 8.74 -7.35 9.69
CA ARG A 268 8.33 -7.72 8.33
C ARG A 268 7.85 -9.17 8.28
N LYS A 269 8.57 -10.09 8.93
CA LYS A 269 8.15 -11.51 9.02
C LYS A 269 6.81 -11.65 9.74
N LEU A 270 6.59 -10.88 10.82
CA LEU A 270 5.34 -10.88 11.57
C LEU A 270 4.18 -10.22 10.81
N LEU A 271 4.39 -9.09 10.15
CA LEU A 271 3.31 -8.26 9.60
C LEU A 271 3.03 -8.46 8.11
N SER A 272 3.99 -8.93 7.30
CA SER A 272 3.85 -8.96 5.83
C SER A 272 2.53 -9.57 5.36
N LEU A 273 2.22 -10.77 5.82
CA LEU A 273 0.98 -11.46 5.45
C LEU A 273 -0.27 -10.79 6.05
N ASN A 274 -0.20 -10.22 7.27
CA ASN A 274 -1.31 -9.46 7.87
C ASN A 274 -1.63 -8.22 7.04
N ILE A 275 -0.62 -7.47 6.60
CA ILE A 275 -0.80 -6.27 5.78
C ILE A 275 -1.40 -6.64 4.42
N SER A 276 -0.90 -7.71 3.78
CA SER A 276 -1.49 -8.22 2.54
C SER A 276 -2.95 -8.62 2.72
N LEU A 277 -3.28 -9.31 3.81
CA LEU A 277 -4.64 -9.73 4.12
C LEU A 277 -5.56 -8.55 4.45
N ILE A 278 -5.08 -7.56 5.23
CA ILE A 278 -5.80 -6.31 5.49
C ILE A 278 -6.13 -5.60 4.18
N TYR A 279 -5.16 -5.52 3.26
CA TYR A 279 -5.38 -4.88 1.96
C TYR A 279 -6.45 -5.60 1.13
N VAL A 280 -6.35 -6.92 0.98
CA VAL A 280 -7.35 -7.73 0.24
C VAL A 280 -8.74 -7.60 0.88
N ILE A 281 -8.82 -7.61 2.21
CA ILE A 281 -10.08 -7.46 2.92
C ILE A 281 -10.67 -6.06 2.75
N ASN A 282 -9.84 -5.03 2.78
CA ASN A 282 -10.32 -3.67 2.51
C ASN A 282 -10.87 -3.55 1.08
N VAL A 283 -10.20 -4.13 0.08
CA VAL A 283 -10.75 -4.18 -1.30
C VAL A 283 -12.12 -4.87 -1.32
N PHE A 284 -12.23 -6.03 -0.68
CA PHE A 284 -13.49 -6.76 -0.60
C PHE A 284 -14.59 -5.94 0.10
N ARG A 285 -14.26 -5.22 1.17
CA ARG A 285 -15.20 -4.36 1.89
C ARG A 285 -15.65 -3.16 1.05
N PHE A 286 -14.76 -2.53 0.29
CA PHE A 286 -15.14 -1.49 -0.67
C PHE A 286 -16.10 -2.02 -1.75
N CYS A 287 -15.94 -3.27 -2.18
CA CYS A 287 -16.91 -3.93 -3.07
C CYS A 287 -18.28 -4.11 -2.39
N CYS A 288 -18.32 -4.53 -1.13
CA CYS A 288 -19.56 -4.63 -0.35
C CYS A 288 -20.23 -3.26 -0.13
N ILE A 289 -19.46 -2.20 0.16
CA ILE A 289 -19.98 -0.83 0.24
C ILE A 289 -20.59 -0.41 -1.10
N SER A 290 -19.95 -0.74 -2.22
CA SER A 290 -20.49 -0.45 -3.54
C SER A 290 -21.85 -1.11 -3.79
N ILE A 291 -22.10 -2.26 -3.14
CA ILE A 291 -23.41 -2.93 -3.17
C ILE A 291 -24.38 -2.22 -2.23
N MET A 292 -23.96 -1.83 -1.03
CA MET A 292 -24.78 -1.04 -0.10
C MET A 292 -25.23 0.30 -0.70
N ILE A 293 -24.35 0.97 -1.44
CA ILE A 293 -24.64 2.23 -2.14
C ILE A 293 -25.74 2.02 -3.18
N LYS A 294 -25.81 0.86 -3.83
CA LYS A 294 -26.89 0.54 -4.79
C LYS A 294 -28.25 0.44 -4.11
N SER A 295 -28.29 0.03 -2.84
CA SER A 295 -29.54 -0.02 -2.06
C SER A 295 -29.98 1.34 -1.50
N ILE A 296 -29.23 2.43 -1.70
CA ILE A 296 -29.57 3.77 -1.16
C ILE A 296 -30.99 4.23 -1.55
N PRO A 297 -31.46 4.09 -2.80
CA PRO A 297 -32.80 4.56 -3.19
C PRO A 297 -33.95 3.89 -2.41
N SER A 298 -33.71 2.70 -1.86
CA SER A 298 -34.67 1.91 -1.09
C SER A 298 -34.47 1.99 0.44
N GLU A 299 -33.47 2.74 0.92
CA GLU A 299 -33.11 2.80 2.34
C GLU A 299 -33.64 4.06 3.04
N THR A 300 -33.79 3.98 4.36
CA THR A 300 -34.17 5.13 5.20
C THR A 300 -33.03 6.14 5.28
N LEU A 301 -33.34 7.39 5.62
CA LEU A 301 -32.33 8.45 5.80
C LEU A 301 -31.24 8.03 6.81
N TRP A 302 -31.63 7.33 7.89
CA TRP A 302 -30.69 6.76 8.86
C TRP A 302 -29.81 5.65 8.28
N GLY A 303 -30.37 4.79 7.43
CA GLY A 303 -29.62 3.78 6.68
C GLY A 303 -28.57 4.43 5.76
N VAL A 304 -28.95 5.49 5.04
CA VAL A 304 -28.05 6.25 4.16
C VAL A 304 -26.90 6.89 4.94
N CYS A 305 -27.20 7.60 6.03
CA CYS A 305 -26.16 8.21 6.87
C CYS A 305 -25.17 7.16 7.41
N SER A 306 -25.68 5.99 7.80
CA SER A 306 -24.84 4.92 8.33
C SER A 306 -23.93 4.28 7.26
N ILE A 307 -24.42 4.12 6.02
CA ILE A 307 -23.59 3.64 4.90
C ILE A 307 -22.45 4.63 4.62
N ILE A 308 -22.74 5.94 4.63
CA ILE A 308 -21.74 6.98 4.43
C ILE A 308 -20.70 6.98 5.56
N MET A 309 -21.15 6.91 6.82
CA MET A 309 -20.23 6.84 7.98
C MET A 309 -19.35 5.60 7.94
N TYR A 310 -19.91 4.44 7.57
CA TYR A 310 -19.16 3.20 7.43
C TYR A 310 -18.09 3.31 6.34
N ALA A 311 -18.45 3.84 5.16
CA ALA A 311 -17.50 4.05 4.06
C ALA A 311 -16.38 5.02 4.45
N PHE A 312 -16.70 6.12 5.15
CA PHE A 312 -15.71 7.04 5.66
C PHE A 312 -14.78 6.36 6.68
N GLY A 313 -15.33 5.55 7.59
CA GLY A 313 -14.55 4.79 8.56
C GLY A 313 -13.56 3.81 7.91
N GLU A 314 -13.93 3.19 6.79
CA GLU A 314 -13.01 2.34 6.01
C GLU A 314 -11.89 3.11 5.35
N ILE A 315 -12.19 4.25 4.75
CA ILE A 315 -11.19 5.12 4.12
C ILE A 315 -10.22 5.62 5.19
N VAL A 316 -10.71 6.06 6.35
CA VAL A 316 -9.88 6.51 7.47
C VAL A 316 -8.98 5.38 7.96
N GLN A 317 -9.50 4.16 8.11
CA GLN A 317 -8.69 3.01 8.52
C GLN A 317 -7.52 2.76 7.54
N LEU A 318 -7.83 2.69 6.23
CA LEU A 318 -6.81 2.47 5.20
C LEU A 318 -5.79 3.61 5.19
N TYR A 319 -6.27 4.85 5.28
CA TYR A 319 -5.44 6.05 5.33
C TYR A 319 -4.45 6.02 6.50
N ILE A 320 -4.91 5.68 7.72
CA ILE A 320 -4.03 5.62 8.90
C ILE A 320 -2.91 4.60 8.68
N ILE A 321 -3.24 3.40 8.19
CA ILE A 321 -2.25 2.33 7.94
C ILE A 321 -1.26 2.77 6.85
N CYS A 322 -1.75 3.33 5.74
CA CYS A 322 -0.93 3.83 4.65
C CYS A 322 -0.03 4.99 5.09
N SER A 323 -0.54 5.94 5.88
CA SER A 323 0.22 7.06 6.43
C SER A 323 1.34 6.57 7.35
N CYS A 324 1.07 5.62 8.24
CA CYS A 324 2.10 5.04 9.11
C CYS A 324 3.19 4.33 8.30
N MET A 325 2.80 3.57 7.26
CA MET A 325 3.75 2.91 6.37
C MET A 325 4.59 3.90 5.56
N GLN A 326 3.96 4.97 5.06
CA GLN A 326 4.65 6.03 4.34
C GLN A 326 5.65 6.73 5.25
N GLN A 327 5.27 7.09 6.48
CA GLN A 327 6.19 7.68 7.46
C GLN A 327 7.38 6.77 7.77
N LEU A 328 7.15 5.45 7.86
CA LEU A 328 8.23 4.48 8.05
C LEU A 328 9.18 4.45 6.85
N LEU A 329 8.63 4.45 5.63
CA LEU A 329 9.41 4.49 4.39
C LEU A 329 10.21 5.79 4.29
N ASP A 330 9.56 6.93 4.48
CA ASP A 330 10.19 8.26 4.43
C ASP A 330 11.29 8.35 5.49
N ALA A 331 11.05 7.93 6.73
CA ALA A 331 12.08 7.92 7.77
C ALA A 331 13.28 7.03 7.40
N SER A 332 13.04 5.87 6.78
CA SER A 332 14.11 4.98 6.33
C SER A 332 14.94 5.57 5.19
N VAL A 333 14.32 6.32 4.28
CA VAL A 333 14.98 7.01 3.17
C VAL A 333 15.71 8.25 3.66
N ASN A 334 15.10 9.02 4.56
CA ASN A 334 15.67 10.24 5.12
C ASN A 334 17.02 9.98 5.80
N ILE A 335 17.25 8.80 6.39
CA ILE A 335 18.58 8.44 6.91
C ILE A 335 19.66 8.58 5.84
N THR A 336 19.37 8.12 4.62
CA THR A 336 20.31 8.28 3.51
C THR A 336 20.39 9.74 3.05
N GLU A 337 19.29 10.47 3.00
CA GLU A 337 19.27 11.88 2.58
C GLU A 337 20.07 12.77 3.53
N TYR A 338 19.80 12.71 4.84
CA TYR A 338 20.58 13.42 5.87
C TYR A 338 22.04 12.95 5.89
N ALA A 339 22.28 11.66 5.66
CA ALA A 339 23.64 11.14 5.52
C ALA A 339 24.39 11.75 4.34
N PHE A 340 23.71 12.06 3.23
CA PHE A 340 24.34 12.60 2.02
C PHE A 340 24.48 14.12 2.02
N HIS A 341 23.50 14.84 2.57
CA HIS A 341 23.45 16.31 2.54
C HIS A 341 24.32 16.99 3.60
N GLU A 342 24.69 16.28 4.67
CA GLU A 342 25.55 16.83 5.71
C GLU A 342 27.02 16.88 5.30
N LYS A 343 27.82 17.75 5.94
CA LYS A 343 29.23 17.98 5.55
C LYS A 343 30.20 16.89 6.03
N TRP A 344 29.79 15.62 6.02
CA TRP A 344 30.59 14.46 6.44
C TRP A 344 31.95 14.35 5.72
N TYR A 345 32.08 14.94 4.53
CA TYR A 345 33.33 15.04 3.78
C TYR A 345 34.42 15.87 4.50
N GLN A 346 34.05 16.69 5.49
CA GLN A 346 34.97 17.48 6.31
C GLN A 346 35.63 16.69 7.44
N TYR A 347 35.20 15.46 7.74
CA TYR A 347 35.75 14.62 8.82
C TYR A 347 36.96 13.78 8.36
N GLY A 348 37.78 13.34 9.33
CA GLY A 348 38.96 12.50 9.13
C GLY A 348 38.66 11.12 8.49
N LYS A 349 39.70 10.44 8.01
CA LYS A 349 39.59 9.21 7.19
C LYS A 349 38.84 8.06 7.89
N ASN A 350 38.96 7.92 9.21
CA ASN A 350 38.32 6.83 9.96
C ASN A 350 36.79 6.98 10.04
N MET A 351 36.30 8.21 10.18
CA MET A 351 34.88 8.55 10.11
C MET A 351 34.27 8.17 8.77
N LYS A 352 34.93 8.58 7.67
CA LYS A 352 34.54 8.22 6.30
C LYS A 352 34.52 6.69 6.10
N ARG A 353 35.51 5.96 6.64
CA ARG A 353 35.60 4.50 6.51
C ARG A 353 34.49 3.74 7.25
N THR A 354 33.93 4.31 8.31
CA THR A 354 32.84 3.73 9.12
C THR A 354 31.45 4.07 8.55
N PHE A 355 31.31 5.26 7.97
CA PHE A 355 30.04 5.78 7.43
C PHE A 355 29.64 5.17 6.08
N ILE A 356 30.61 4.82 5.24
CA ILE A 356 30.36 4.33 3.88
C ILE A 356 29.84 2.87 3.82
N PRO A 357 30.22 1.95 4.74
CA PRO A 357 29.55 0.67 4.90
C PRO A 357 28.09 0.84 5.34
N PHE A 358 27.79 1.79 6.24
CA PHE A 358 26.44 2.09 6.70
C PHE A 358 25.49 2.47 5.54
N SER A 359 25.96 3.25 4.56
CA SER A 359 25.17 3.57 3.36
C SER A 359 25.05 2.40 2.34
N ASN A 360 25.95 1.41 2.39
CA ASN A 360 26.00 0.28 1.45
C ASN A 360 25.29 -1.00 1.94
N ILE A 361 25.03 -1.14 3.25
CA ILE A 361 24.37 -2.33 3.84
C ILE A 361 22.94 -2.54 3.31
N SER A 362 22.33 -1.55 2.66
CA SER A 362 21.00 -1.65 2.07
C SER A 362 20.90 -2.43 0.74
N TYR A 363 22.00 -2.86 0.11
CA TYR A 363 21.92 -3.45 -1.23
C TYR A 363 22.87 -4.63 -1.46
N LYS A 364 22.32 -5.84 -1.62
CA LYS A 364 23.02 -6.96 -2.28
C LYS A 364 22.04 -7.94 -2.92
N GLU A 365 21.98 -8.00 -4.26
CA GLU A 365 21.67 -9.25 -4.98
C GLU A 365 22.10 -9.23 -6.47
N LYS A 366 22.34 -10.43 -7.02
CA LYS A 366 23.14 -10.81 -8.20
C LYS A 366 22.61 -10.40 -9.59
N SER A 367 23.54 -10.28 -10.54
CA SER A 367 23.41 -9.82 -11.94
C SER A 367 23.48 -10.97 -12.97
N TYR A 368 22.68 -10.87 -14.05
CA TYR A 368 22.77 -11.68 -15.29
C TYR A 368 22.98 -10.74 -16.51
N THR A 369 23.80 -11.15 -17.47
CA THR A 369 24.31 -10.36 -18.62
C THR A 369 23.32 -10.20 -19.79
N LYS A 370 22.85 -8.97 -20.03
CA LYS A 370 22.31 -8.48 -21.31
C LYS A 370 22.45 -6.94 -21.36
N ASN A 371 22.72 -6.35 -22.53
CA ASN A 371 22.76 -4.89 -22.70
C ASN A 371 21.42 -4.27 -22.24
N MET A 372 21.49 -3.23 -21.40
CA MET A 372 20.31 -2.57 -20.84
C MET A 372 19.85 -1.44 -21.74
N ASP A 373 18.59 -1.50 -22.17
CA ASP A 373 17.86 -0.39 -22.77
C ASP A 373 16.41 -0.43 -22.25
N PHE A 374 15.66 0.65 -22.46
CA PHE A 374 14.27 0.80 -22.01
C PHE A 374 13.38 -0.39 -22.38
N GLN A 375 13.65 -1.02 -23.52
CA GLN A 375 12.91 -2.16 -24.04
C GLN A 375 13.29 -3.47 -23.32
N ASN A 376 14.58 -3.74 -23.13
CA ASN A 376 15.08 -5.01 -22.63
C ASN A 376 14.95 -5.15 -21.11
N VAL A 377 14.90 -4.04 -20.38
CA VAL A 377 14.86 -4.06 -18.91
C VAL A 377 13.48 -4.50 -18.38
N ASN A 378 12.40 -4.32 -19.14
CA ASN A 378 11.06 -4.78 -18.76
C ASN A 378 10.33 -5.45 -19.93
N PRO A 379 10.50 -6.78 -20.10
CA PRO A 379 9.87 -7.52 -21.20
C PRO A 379 8.34 -7.57 -21.10
N LEU A 380 7.79 -7.43 -19.88
CA LEU A 380 6.34 -7.43 -19.66
C LEU A 380 5.69 -6.17 -20.24
N ASN A 381 6.32 -5.00 -20.08
CA ASN A 381 5.89 -3.76 -20.73
C ASN A 381 5.86 -3.92 -22.27
N VAL A 382 6.92 -4.49 -22.86
CA VAL A 382 7.00 -4.71 -24.31
C VAL A 382 5.87 -5.60 -24.82
N ARG A 383 5.64 -6.73 -24.15
CA ARG A 383 4.59 -7.68 -24.53
C ARG A 383 3.20 -7.08 -24.40
N LEU A 384 2.91 -6.39 -23.29
CA LEU A 384 1.59 -5.79 -23.08
C LEU A 384 1.33 -4.59 -23.98
N ASN A 385 2.35 -3.78 -24.28
CA ASN A 385 2.23 -2.67 -25.23
C ASN A 385 1.91 -3.15 -26.66
N ALA A 386 2.47 -4.30 -27.06
CA ALA A 386 2.13 -4.94 -28.33
C ALA A 386 0.73 -5.59 -28.30
N LEU A 387 0.44 -6.40 -27.27
CA LEU A 387 -0.82 -7.13 -27.12
C LEU A 387 -2.04 -6.19 -27.04
N SER A 388 -1.91 -5.10 -26.28
CA SER A 388 -2.95 -4.05 -26.18
C SER A 388 -3.19 -3.29 -27.48
N GLY A 389 -2.25 -3.34 -28.42
CA GLY A 389 -2.27 -2.47 -29.59
C GLY A 389 -2.14 -0.98 -29.25
N ASN A 390 -1.58 -0.62 -28.09
CA ASN A 390 -1.30 0.78 -27.75
C ASN A 390 -0.13 1.35 -28.58
N LEU A 391 0.82 0.48 -28.96
CA LEU A 391 2.01 0.82 -29.77
C LEU A 391 2.75 2.07 -29.26
N LEU A 392 2.85 2.20 -27.93
CA LEU A 392 3.58 3.29 -27.30
C LEU A 392 5.07 3.23 -27.68
N PRO A 393 5.78 4.36 -27.69
CA PRO A 393 7.18 4.38 -28.09
C PRO A 393 8.07 3.51 -27.17
N LEU A 394 8.92 2.67 -27.78
CA LEU A 394 9.89 1.84 -27.05
C LEU A 394 11.35 2.13 -27.45
N LYS A 395 11.56 2.80 -28.59
CA LYS A 395 12.87 3.18 -29.13
C LYS A 395 12.84 4.62 -29.65
N PRO A 396 13.95 5.36 -29.56
CA PRO A 396 14.09 6.66 -30.19
C PRO A 396 14.13 6.52 -31.71
N ASN A 397 13.61 7.53 -32.41
CA ASN A 397 13.47 7.59 -33.87
C ASN A 397 12.76 6.38 -34.49
N ASP A 398 11.43 6.43 -34.48
CA ASP A 398 10.51 5.82 -35.46
C ASP A 398 10.97 4.48 -36.06
N SER A 399 11.54 3.57 -35.26
CA SER A 399 11.68 2.16 -35.63
C SER A 399 10.27 1.62 -35.58
N ARG A 400 9.54 1.89 -36.66
CA ARG A 400 8.11 1.68 -36.79
C ARG A 400 7.83 0.24 -36.44
N PHE A 401 6.91 0.01 -35.51
CA PHE A 401 6.31 -1.30 -35.34
C PHE A 401 5.99 -1.88 -36.72
N PRO A 402 6.24 -3.18 -36.96
CA PRO A 402 5.93 -3.83 -38.23
C PRO A 402 4.52 -3.47 -38.70
N MET A 403 4.32 -3.38 -40.02
CA MET A 403 3.03 -2.97 -40.59
C MET A 403 1.87 -3.84 -40.08
N THR A 404 2.13 -5.12 -39.83
CA THR A 404 1.19 -6.07 -39.20
C THR A 404 0.67 -5.59 -37.84
N TRP A 405 1.56 -5.11 -36.96
CA TRP A 405 1.18 -4.59 -35.64
C TRP A 405 0.39 -3.29 -35.74
N LYS A 406 0.65 -2.45 -36.75
CA LYS A 406 -0.12 -1.23 -36.99
C LYS A 406 -1.55 -1.53 -37.46
N ILE A 407 -1.69 -2.47 -38.40
CA ILE A 407 -3.00 -2.93 -38.87
C ILE A 407 -3.78 -3.53 -37.70
N TYR A 408 -3.15 -4.40 -36.91
CA TYR A 408 -3.75 -4.96 -35.70
C TYR A 408 -4.20 -3.87 -34.72
N SER A 409 -3.32 -2.91 -34.40
CA SER A 409 -3.66 -1.79 -33.50
C SER A 409 -4.85 -0.98 -34.02
N ALA A 410 -4.89 -0.66 -35.31
CA ALA A 410 -6.01 0.04 -35.92
C ALA A 410 -7.33 -0.75 -35.81
N LEU A 411 -7.30 -2.08 -36.01
CA LEU A 411 -8.47 -2.95 -35.84
C LEU A 411 -8.96 -2.97 -34.39
N ILE A 412 -8.06 -3.08 -33.41
CA ILE A 412 -8.45 -3.07 -31.99
C ILE A 412 -9.05 -1.72 -31.59
N TRP A 413 -8.44 -0.61 -32.00
CA TRP A 413 -8.99 0.72 -31.76
C TRP A 413 -10.36 0.92 -32.43
N LEU A 414 -10.57 0.37 -33.63
CA LEU A 414 -11.86 0.42 -34.31
C LEU A 414 -12.95 -0.32 -33.52
N ILE A 415 -12.64 -1.51 -32.97
CA ILE A 415 -13.56 -2.27 -32.12
C ILE A 415 -13.98 -1.44 -30.91
N GLU A 416 -13.03 -0.77 -30.25
CA GLU A 416 -13.32 0.06 -29.08
C GLU A 416 -14.15 1.31 -29.40
N VAL A 417 -13.90 1.94 -30.55
CA VAL A 417 -14.72 3.07 -31.03
C VAL A 417 -16.15 2.59 -31.29
N ILE A 418 -16.33 1.45 -31.97
CA ILE A 418 -17.66 0.86 -32.21
C ILE A 418 -18.37 0.56 -30.89
N GLN A 419 -17.69 -0.02 -29.92
CA GLN A 419 -18.27 -0.27 -28.59
C GLN A 419 -18.64 1.00 -27.85
N THR A 420 -17.81 2.03 -27.90
CA THR A 420 -18.09 3.32 -27.25
C THR A 420 -19.31 3.98 -27.88
N ILE A 421 -19.44 3.92 -29.21
CA ILE A 421 -20.61 4.41 -29.94
C ILE A 421 -21.87 3.62 -29.56
N ALA A 422 -21.78 2.30 -29.37
CA ALA A 422 -22.90 1.46 -28.96
C ALA A 422 -23.28 1.67 -27.47
N LEU A 423 -22.32 2.02 -26.63
CA LEU A 423 -22.50 2.26 -25.19
C LEU A 423 -23.33 3.52 -24.91
N ILE A 424 -23.06 4.63 -25.62
CA ILE A 424 -23.75 5.92 -25.40
C ILE A 424 -25.29 5.80 -25.49
N PRO A 425 -25.90 5.27 -26.56
CA PRO A 425 -27.34 5.07 -26.63
C PRO A 425 -27.81 3.97 -25.66
N GLY A 426 -26.97 2.96 -25.37
CA GLY A 426 -27.25 1.94 -24.36
C GLY A 426 -27.48 2.53 -22.97
N LEU A 427 -26.68 3.53 -22.57
CA LEU A 427 -26.84 4.23 -21.29
C LEU A 427 -28.13 5.05 -21.21
N ILE A 428 -28.65 5.51 -22.35
CA ILE A 428 -29.88 6.32 -22.42
C ILE A 428 -31.12 5.42 -22.41
N LEU A 429 -31.07 4.28 -23.11
CA LEU A 429 -32.23 3.42 -23.36
C LEU A 429 -32.46 2.34 -22.28
N VAL A 430 -31.44 2.01 -21.49
CA VAL A 430 -31.51 1.00 -20.43
C VAL A 430 -31.99 1.65 -19.11
N PRO A 431 -32.67 0.93 -18.19
CA PRO A 431 -33.09 1.48 -16.91
C PRO A 431 -31.95 2.14 -16.14
N ARG A 432 -32.25 3.27 -15.49
CA ARG A 432 -31.26 4.07 -14.75
C ARG A 432 -30.44 3.25 -13.76
N GLU A 433 -31.06 2.29 -13.09
CA GLU A 433 -30.36 1.40 -12.15
C GLU A 433 -29.27 0.60 -12.84
N LYS A 434 -29.57 -0.02 -13.98
CA LYS A 434 -28.61 -0.83 -14.74
C LYS A 434 -27.55 0.03 -15.43
N ALA A 435 -27.94 1.20 -15.97
CA ALA A 435 -26.99 2.16 -16.51
C ALA A 435 -25.98 2.64 -15.45
N LEU A 436 -26.44 2.96 -14.24
CA LEU A 436 -25.58 3.36 -13.13
C LEU A 436 -24.70 2.20 -12.63
N LYS A 437 -25.27 0.99 -12.55
CA LYS A 437 -24.62 -0.19 -11.99
C LYS A 437 -23.52 -0.78 -12.88
N ASP A 438 -23.83 -0.99 -14.15
CA ASP A 438 -22.96 -1.70 -15.08
C ASP A 438 -22.29 -0.74 -16.09
N GLY A 439 -22.92 0.39 -16.42
CA GLY A 439 -22.41 1.38 -17.37
C GLY A 439 -21.34 2.32 -16.81
N THR A 440 -21.52 2.84 -15.59
CA THR A 440 -20.63 3.85 -15.01
C THR A 440 -19.18 3.39 -14.90
N VAL A 441 -18.94 2.16 -14.43
CA VAL A 441 -17.58 1.62 -14.26
C VAL A 441 -16.85 1.57 -15.59
N LEU A 442 -17.54 1.11 -16.64
CA LEU A 442 -16.97 1.04 -17.97
C LEU A 442 -16.71 2.43 -18.54
N CYS A 443 -17.63 3.39 -18.35
CA CYS A 443 -17.43 4.78 -18.76
C CYS A 443 -16.18 5.38 -18.13
N VAL A 444 -15.99 5.23 -16.82
CA VAL A 444 -14.82 5.76 -16.11
C VAL A 444 -13.53 5.12 -16.64
N VAL A 445 -13.49 3.79 -16.76
CA VAL A 445 -12.32 3.08 -17.27
C VAL A 445 -11.98 3.50 -18.71
N THR A 446 -13.01 3.67 -19.55
CA THR A 446 -12.85 4.08 -20.95
C THR A 446 -12.33 5.52 -21.03
N VAL A 447 -12.90 6.45 -20.26
CA VAL A 447 -12.46 7.85 -20.19
C VAL A 447 -11.01 7.96 -19.71
N GLU A 448 -10.64 7.24 -18.63
CA GLU A 448 -9.26 7.20 -18.13
C GLU A 448 -8.29 6.71 -19.21
N MET A 449 -8.63 5.61 -19.89
CA MET A 449 -7.82 5.04 -20.96
C MET A 449 -7.62 6.03 -22.11
N PHE A 450 -8.70 6.63 -22.62
CA PHE A 450 -8.61 7.62 -23.70
C PHE A 450 -7.80 8.85 -23.27
N PHE A 451 -7.99 9.35 -22.06
CA PHE A 451 -7.25 10.49 -21.54
C PHE A 451 -5.74 10.23 -21.49
N MET A 452 -5.32 9.08 -20.96
CA MET A 452 -3.90 8.69 -20.94
C MET A 452 -3.35 8.49 -22.36
N ALA A 453 -4.09 7.81 -23.23
CA ALA A 453 -3.70 7.57 -24.61
C ALA A 453 -3.43 8.88 -25.36
N VAL A 454 -4.40 9.81 -25.31
CA VAL A 454 -4.32 11.12 -25.97
C VAL A 454 -3.16 11.93 -25.40
N ARG A 455 -2.94 11.90 -24.09
CA ARG A 455 -1.83 12.63 -23.46
C ARG A 455 -0.46 12.12 -23.91
N ILE A 456 -0.27 10.80 -23.97
CA ILE A 456 1.00 10.21 -24.40
C ILE A 456 1.23 10.46 -25.90
N HIS A 457 0.20 10.34 -26.73
CA HIS A 457 0.30 10.56 -28.18
C HIS A 457 0.50 12.04 -28.55
N SER A 458 -0.22 12.97 -27.90
CA SER A 458 -0.04 14.42 -28.12
C SER A 458 1.35 14.91 -27.70
N ARG A 459 1.96 14.27 -26.69
CA ARG A 459 3.32 14.57 -26.22
C ARG A 459 4.36 13.56 -26.72
N ARG A 460 4.08 12.85 -27.82
CA ARG A 460 4.93 11.75 -28.31
C ARG A 460 6.38 12.15 -28.57
N GLN A 461 6.64 13.37 -29.06
CA GLN A 461 8.00 13.88 -29.25
C GLN A 461 8.78 13.96 -27.93
N LEU A 462 8.15 14.48 -26.87
CA LEU A 462 8.76 14.57 -25.53
C LEU A 462 9.01 13.17 -24.95
N VAL A 463 8.07 12.24 -25.12
CA VAL A 463 8.23 10.85 -24.67
C VAL A 463 9.37 10.15 -25.40
N ASN A 464 9.51 10.37 -26.71
CA ASN A 464 10.64 9.85 -27.49
C ASN A 464 11.98 10.43 -27.01
N GLN A 465 12.04 11.73 -26.74
CA GLN A 465 13.23 12.38 -26.20
C GLN A 465 13.59 11.83 -24.82
N LEU A 466 12.60 11.63 -23.95
CA LEU A 466 12.79 11.04 -22.63
C LEU A 466 13.36 9.62 -22.73
N ILE A 467 12.79 8.77 -23.59
CA ILE A 467 13.29 7.41 -23.83
C ILE A 467 14.71 7.44 -24.41
N GLN A 468 14.99 8.38 -25.32
CA GLN A 468 16.32 8.54 -25.88
C GLN A 468 17.34 8.85 -24.78
N LYS A 469 17.08 9.86 -23.95
CA LYS A 469 17.93 10.23 -22.82
C LYS A 469 18.12 9.07 -21.85
N LEU A 470 17.04 8.35 -21.51
CA LEU A 470 17.11 7.17 -20.64
C LEU A 470 17.95 6.04 -21.26
N ASN A 471 17.81 5.79 -22.56
CA ASN A 471 18.60 4.78 -23.25
C ASN A 471 20.07 5.14 -23.36
N ASP A 472 20.39 6.40 -23.65
CA ASP A 472 21.77 6.88 -23.70
C ASP A 472 22.44 6.67 -22.34
N ILE A 473 21.74 7.04 -21.26
CA ILE A 473 22.14 6.78 -19.88
C ILE A 473 22.36 5.28 -19.59
N LEU A 474 21.40 4.43 -19.96
CA LEU A 474 21.46 2.99 -19.70
C LEU A 474 22.55 2.30 -20.53
N ARG A 475 22.91 2.86 -21.70
CA ARG A 475 23.94 2.32 -22.59
C ARG A 475 25.37 2.53 -22.08
N PHE A 476 25.60 3.56 -21.29
CA PHE A 476 26.87 3.82 -20.60
C PHE A 476 26.94 3.16 -19.20
N SER A 477 26.10 2.15 -18.93
CA SER A 477 25.98 1.55 -17.61
C SER A 477 27.21 0.77 -17.18
N ASP A 478 27.69 1.06 -15.97
CA ASP A 478 28.60 0.20 -15.24
C ASP A 478 27.85 -0.87 -14.43
N GLU A 479 28.58 -1.73 -13.72
CA GLU A 479 27.97 -2.81 -12.92
C GLU A 479 27.09 -2.26 -11.78
N THR A 480 27.39 -1.06 -11.26
CA THR A 480 26.57 -0.37 -10.26
C THR A 480 25.20 0.00 -10.82
N MET A 481 25.12 0.64 -11.98
CA MET A 481 23.86 0.99 -12.65
C MET A 481 22.98 -0.25 -12.84
N LYS A 482 23.59 -1.35 -13.28
CA LYS A 482 22.88 -2.61 -13.53
C LYS A 482 22.26 -3.20 -12.26
N ASN A 483 23.01 -3.22 -11.16
CA ASN A 483 22.52 -3.72 -9.89
C ASN A 483 21.37 -2.85 -9.36
N VAL A 484 21.46 -1.52 -9.50
CA VAL A 484 20.42 -0.58 -9.06
C VAL A 484 19.14 -0.71 -9.87
N VAL A 485 19.24 -0.81 -11.20
CA VAL A 485 18.09 -1.01 -12.08
C VAL A 485 17.41 -2.34 -11.76
N THR A 486 18.19 -3.42 -11.61
CA THR A 486 17.65 -4.76 -11.28
C THR A 486 16.97 -4.75 -9.91
N ALA A 487 17.60 -4.17 -8.88
CA ALA A 487 17.04 -4.09 -7.53
C ALA A 487 15.76 -3.24 -7.46
N THR A 488 15.62 -2.24 -8.35
CA THR A 488 14.43 -1.39 -8.41
C THR A 488 13.28 -2.06 -9.17
N LEU A 489 13.56 -2.75 -10.29
CA LEU A 489 12.51 -3.29 -11.16
C LEU A 489 12.07 -4.71 -10.80
N ARG A 490 12.97 -5.58 -10.30
CA ARG A 490 12.66 -6.98 -10.00
C ARG A 490 11.54 -7.16 -8.96
N PRO A 491 11.47 -6.38 -7.86
CA PRO A 491 10.38 -6.50 -6.89
C PRO A 491 9.00 -6.18 -7.49
N MET A 492 8.95 -5.37 -8.56
CA MET A 492 7.71 -4.94 -9.21
C MET A 492 7.20 -5.94 -10.26
N GLU A 493 8.01 -6.89 -10.70
CA GLU A 493 7.63 -7.85 -11.74
C GLU A 493 6.44 -8.73 -11.33
N ASN A 494 6.49 -9.30 -10.12
CA ASN A 494 5.42 -10.19 -9.63
C ASN A 494 4.10 -9.43 -9.36
N PRO A 495 4.10 -8.28 -8.68
CA PRO A 495 2.89 -7.47 -8.52
C PRO A 495 2.23 -7.08 -9.85
N LEU A 496 3.01 -6.66 -10.86
CA LEU A 496 2.47 -6.27 -12.16
C LEU A 496 1.91 -7.46 -12.95
N LYS A 497 2.54 -8.64 -12.86
CA LYS A 497 1.97 -9.89 -13.42
C LYS A 497 0.65 -10.25 -12.76
N PHE A 498 0.58 -10.15 -11.43
CA PHE A 498 -0.64 -10.43 -10.69
C PHE A 498 -1.75 -9.45 -11.06
N TYR A 499 -1.46 -8.15 -11.12
CA TYR A 499 -2.40 -7.11 -11.54
C TYR A 499 -3.02 -7.40 -12.91
N TRP A 500 -2.17 -7.70 -13.90
CA TRP A 500 -2.61 -8.08 -15.24
C TRP A 500 -3.47 -9.36 -15.24
N LEU A 501 -2.96 -10.46 -14.66
CA LEU A 501 -3.62 -11.77 -14.74
C LEU A 501 -4.94 -11.81 -13.97
N SER A 502 -4.95 -11.28 -12.75
CA SER A 502 -6.14 -11.27 -11.90
C SER A 502 -7.24 -10.38 -12.48
N GLY A 503 -6.89 -9.20 -12.98
CA GLY A 503 -7.86 -8.32 -13.60
C GLY A 503 -8.38 -8.85 -14.94
N TRP A 504 -7.52 -9.46 -15.77
CA TRP A 504 -7.95 -10.10 -17.01
C TRP A 504 -8.96 -11.22 -16.74
N LEU A 505 -8.66 -12.09 -15.77
CA LEU A 505 -9.57 -13.16 -15.36
C LEU A 505 -10.89 -12.59 -14.81
N GLY A 506 -10.82 -11.52 -14.00
CA GLY A 506 -12.00 -10.87 -13.46
C GLY A 506 -12.92 -10.29 -14.54
N VAL A 507 -12.37 -9.57 -15.51
CA VAL A 507 -13.14 -9.01 -16.64
C VAL A 507 -13.71 -10.14 -17.51
N PHE A 508 -12.94 -11.19 -17.76
CA PHE A 508 -13.40 -12.35 -18.53
C PHE A 508 -14.62 -13.01 -17.89
N VAL A 509 -14.53 -13.34 -16.59
CA VAL A 509 -15.65 -13.95 -15.84
C VAL A 509 -16.87 -13.03 -15.84
N TRP A 510 -16.66 -11.73 -15.59
CA TRP A 510 -17.76 -10.75 -15.57
C TRP A 510 -18.45 -10.61 -16.94
N ALA A 511 -17.69 -10.59 -18.03
CA ALA A 511 -18.21 -10.49 -19.38
C ALA A 511 -18.82 -11.80 -19.89
N CYS A 512 -18.51 -12.95 -19.29
CA CYS A 512 -19.12 -14.23 -19.63
C CYS A 512 -20.50 -14.47 -18.98
N LEU A 513 -20.90 -13.65 -17.99
CA LEU A 513 -22.18 -13.85 -17.27
C LEU A 513 -23.43 -13.85 -18.18
N PRO A 514 -23.57 -12.98 -19.19
CA PRO A 514 -24.74 -12.98 -20.09
C PRO A 514 -24.94 -14.28 -20.87
N PHE A 515 -23.89 -15.05 -21.12
CA PHE A 515 -24.02 -16.32 -21.84
C PHE A 515 -24.85 -17.35 -21.06
N LEU A 516 -25.03 -17.18 -19.75
CA LEU A 516 -25.94 -18.00 -18.95
C LEU A 516 -27.42 -17.75 -19.27
N LEU A 517 -27.78 -16.59 -19.84
CA LEU A 517 -29.16 -16.24 -20.22
C LEU A 517 -29.63 -16.98 -21.47
N ILE A 518 -28.70 -17.45 -22.30
CA ILE A 518 -28.96 -18.20 -23.54
C ILE A 518 -29.80 -19.46 -23.26
N PHE A 519 -29.62 -20.07 -22.10
CA PHE A 519 -30.34 -21.29 -21.72
C PHE A 519 -31.75 -21.02 -21.15
N LYS A 520 -32.14 -19.76 -20.98
CA LYS A 520 -33.36 -19.36 -20.26
C LYS A 520 -34.34 -18.57 -21.11
N GLU A 521 -33.85 -17.77 -22.06
CA GLU A 521 -34.67 -16.80 -22.79
C GLU A 521 -34.64 -17.05 -24.30
N ILE A 522 -35.76 -16.74 -24.96
CA ILE A 522 -35.98 -16.96 -26.39
C ILE A 522 -35.89 -15.63 -27.18
N SER A 523 -36.09 -14.50 -26.49
CA SER A 523 -36.02 -13.14 -27.04
C SER A 523 -35.27 -12.23 -26.07
N PHE A 524 -34.42 -11.36 -26.60
CA PHE A 524 -33.53 -10.52 -25.79
C PHE A 524 -33.78 -9.02 -26.02
N PHE A 525 -33.46 -8.23 -25.00
CA PHE A 525 -33.58 -6.77 -24.91
C PHE A 525 -32.22 -6.14 -24.59
N TYR A 526 -32.13 -4.80 -24.67
CA TYR A 526 -30.89 -4.10 -24.30
C TYR A 526 -30.45 -4.35 -22.85
N GLU A 527 -31.41 -4.72 -22.00
CA GLU A 527 -31.20 -5.05 -20.60
C GLU A 527 -30.51 -6.41 -20.39
N ASP A 528 -30.41 -7.26 -21.40
CA ASP A 528 -29.82 -8.60 -21.24
C ASP A 528 -28.31 -8.59 -21.49
N TYR A 529 -27.81 -7.57 -22.19
CA TYR A 529 -26.37 -7.33 -22.26
C TYR A 529 -25.81 -6.93 -20.90
N ARG A 530 -24.62 -7.43 -20.54
CA ARG A 530 -23.97 -7.02 -19.29
C ARG A 530 -23.62 -5.54 -19.30
N MET A 531 -23.05 -5.11 -20.41
CA MET A 531 -22.74 -3.73 -20.71
C MET A 531 -23.93 -3.11 -21.45
N PRO A 532 -24.47 -1.96 -21.02
CA PRO A 532 -25.50 -1.26 -21.78
C PRO A 532 -24.99 -1.00 -23.20
N ALA A 533 -25.62 -1.60 -24.21
CA ALA A 533 -25.18 -1.48 -25.60
C ALA A 533 -26.36 -1.65 -26.56
N VAL A 534 -26.33 -0.89 -27.65
CA VAL A 534 -27.35 -0.94 -28.70
C VAL A 534 -26.68 -1.33 -30.02
N PHE A 535 -26.93 -2.55 -30.47
CA PHE A 535 -26.44 -3.06 -31.76
C PHE A 535 -27.54 -3.25 -32.81
N SER A 536 -28.77 -3.48 -32.38
CA SER A 536 -29.94 -3.73 -33.24
C SER A 536 -31.19 -3.14 -32.58
N LYS A 537 -32.33 -3.13 -33.27
CA LYS A 537 -33.62 -2.79 -32.66
C LYS A 537 -34.09 -3.93 -31.76
N GLN A 538 -34.62 -3.59 -30.58
CA GLN A 538 -35.21 -4.56 -29.64
C GLN A 538 -36.71 -4.83 -29.93
N PRO A 539 -37.23 -6.04 -29.61
CA PRO A 539 -36.51 -7.23 -29.16
C PRO A 539 -35.71 -7.89 -30.30
N PHE A 540 -34.62 -8.58 -29.98
CA PHE A 540 -33.74 -9.22 -30.96
C PHE A 540 -33.53 -10.73 -30.70
N SER A 541 -33.11 -11.44 -31.75
CA SER A 541 -32.93 -12.90 -31.74
C SER A 541 -31.65 -13.34 -31.00
N LEU A 542 -31.57 -14.64 -30.72
CA LEU A 542 -30.41 -15.29 -30.10
C LEU A 542 -29.10 -15.06 -30.88
N ASP A 543 -29.14 -15.08 -32.22
CA ASP A 543 -27.94 -14.84 -33.05
C ASP A 543 -27.40 -13.42 -32.86
N VAL A 544 -28.30 -12.43 -32.80
CA VAL A 544 -27.94 -11.03 -32.56
C VAL A 544 -27.39 -10.86 -31.15
N PHE A 545 -28.02 -11.48 -30.16
CA PHE A 545 -27.56 -11.47 -28.76
C PHE A 545 -26.18 -12.12 -28.59
N LEU A 546 -25.95 -13.26 -29.22
CA LEU A 546 -24.66 -13.96 -29.20
C LEU A 546 -23.57 -13.11 -29.84
N LEU A 547 -23.81 -12.56 -31.03
CA LEU A 547 -22.84 -11.74 -31.73
C LEU A 547 -22.51 -10.48 -30.93
N GLY A 548 -23.53 -9.78 -30.41
CA GLY A 548 -23.35 -8.61 -29.55
C GLY A 548 -22.58 -8.95 -28.26
N SER A 549 -22.89 -10.09 -27.62
CA SER A 549 -22.21 -10.53 -26.39
C SER A 549 -20.75 -10.89 -26.63
N VAL A 550 -20.42 -11.52 -27.76
CA VAL A 550 -19.03 -11.80 -28.16
C VAL A 550 -18.29 -10.51 -28.46
N LEU A 551 -18.91 -9.56 -29.17
CA LEU A 551 -18.31 -8.24 -29.42
C LEU A 551 -18.04 -7.49 -28.12
N ILE A 552 -19.00 -7.47 -27.19
CA ILE A 552 -18.86 -6.88 -25.85
C ILE A 552 -17.71 -7.55 -25.08
N LEU A 553 -17.69 -8.88 -25.04
CA LEU A 553 -16.64 -9.65 -24.38
C LEU A 553 -15.27 -9.26 -24.93
N ILE A 554 -15.07 -9.35 -26.24
CA ILE A 554 -13.78 -9.06 -26.87
C ILE A 554 -13.32 -7.64 -26.55
N GLY A 555 -14.17 -6.63 -26.76
CA GLY A 555 -13.72 -5.26 -26.54
C GLY A 555 -13.59 -4.89 -25.05
N ASN A 556 -14.39 -5.45 -24.13
CA ASN A 556 -14.15 -5.25 -22.69
C ASN A 556 -12.79 -5.83 -22.26
N MET A 557 -12.42 -6.99 -22.80
CA MET A 557 -11.09 -7.55 -22.58
C MET A 557 -10.02 -6.59 -23.10
N TYR A 558 -10.16 -6.07 -24.32
CA TYR A 558 -9.19 -5.14 -24.91
C TYR A 558 -9.09 -3.80 -24.19
N VAL A 559 -10.21 -3.19 -23.78
CA VAL A 559 -10.22 -1.96 -22.99
C VAL A 559 -9.40 -2.15 -21.71
N PHE A 560 -9.58 -3.28 -21.03
CA PHE A 560 -8.78 -3.63 -19.86
C PHE A 560 -7.30 -3.82 -20.21
N VAL A 561 -6.96 -4.60 -21.25
CA VAL A 561 -5.57 -4.80 -21.68
C VAL A 561 -4.90 -3.47 -22.05
N LYS A 562 -5.60 -2.57 -22.73
CA LYS A 562 -5.11 -1.24 -23.08
C LYS A 562 -4.81 -0.41 -21.85
N LYS A 563 -5.76 -0.34 -20.91
CA LYS A 563 -5.56 0.39 -19.65
C LYS A 563 -4.32 -0.12 -18.91
N VAL A 564 -4.28 -1.43 -18.64
CA VAL A 564 -3.18 -2.07 -17.92
C VAL A 564 -1.84 -1.85 -18.64
N GLY A 565 -1.84 -1.92 -19.98
CA GLY A 565 -0.66 -1.63 -20.80
C GLY A 565 -0.14 -0.21 -20.61
N MET A 566 -1.02 0.78 -20.52
CA MET A 566 -0.63 2.18 -20.24
C MET A 566 -0.13 2.37 -18.81
N ASP A 567 -0.81 1.78 -17.82
CA ASP A 567 -0.42 1.87 -16.42
C ASP A 567 0.99 1.28 -16.20
N ILE A 568 1.24 0.09 -16.74
CA ILE A 568 2.54 -0.58 -16.67
C ILE A 568 3.63 0.22 -17.38
N TYR A 569 3.30 0.83 -18.52
CA TYR A 569 4.23 1.68 -19.25
C TYR A 569 4.63 2.91 -18.42
N MET A 570 3.67 3.56 -17.76
CA MET A 570 3.91 4.71 -16.88
C MET A 570 4.71 4.31 -15.63
N ILE A 571 4.34 3.19 -14.99
CA ILE A 571 5.08 2.65 -13.85
C ILE A 571 6.53 2.33 -14.25
N HIS A 572 6.74 1.76 -15.44
CA HIS A 572 8.08 1.45 -15.94
C HIS A 572 8.94 2.70 -16.12
N LEU A 573 8.37 3.78 -16.67
CA LEU A 573 9.06 5.08 -16.78
C LEU A 573 9.45 5.62 -15.40
N VAL A 574 8.52 5.61 -14.44
CA VAL A 574 8.78 6.09 -13.08
C VAL A 574 9.86 5.24 -12.39
N LEU A 575 9.79 3.92 -12.49
CA LEU A 575 10.78 3.01 -11.89
C LEU A 575 12.18 3.22 -12.47
N LEU A 576 12.29 3.43 -13.78
CA LEU A 576 13.57 3.73 -14.41
C LEU A 576 14.13 5.07 -13.95
N LEU A 577 13.30 6.12 -13.86
CA LEU A 577 13.72 7.41 -13.30
C LEU A 577 14.17 7.26 -11.84
N THR A 578 13.41 6.54 -11.01
CA THR A 578 13.80 6.25 -9.62
C THR A 578 15.14 5.51 -9.55
N ALA A 579 15.37 4.54 -10.44
CA ALA A 579 16.65 3.83 -10.52
C ALA A 579 17.81 4.78 -10.88
N GLN A 580 17.58 5.79 -11.74
CA GLN A 580 18.59 6.78 -12.07
C GLN A 580 19.00 7.66 -10.88
N TYR A 581 18.03 8.14 -10.10
CA TYR A 581 18.32 8.89 -8.88
C TYR A 581 19.07 8.05 -7.85
N ARG A 582 18.68 6.78 -7.68
CA ARG A 582 19.41 5.83 -6.81
C ARG A 582 20.84 5.59 -7.27
N TYR A 583 21.06 5.48 -8.58
CA TYR A 583 22.39 5.32 -9.14
C TYR A 583 23.28 6.54 -8.85
N ILE A 584 22.75 7.76 -9.03
CA ILE A 584 23.49 8.98 -8.72
C ILE A 584 23.94 8.99 -7.26
N ALA A 585 23.02 8.69 -6.34
CA ALA A 585 23.32 8.66 -4.92
C ALA A 585 24.45 7.66 -4.59
N ILE A 586 24.40 6.45 -5.16
CA ILE A 586 25.41 5.42 -4.94
C ILE A 586 26.76 5.82 -5.54
N LYS A 587 26.78 6.36 -6.76
CA LYS A 587 28.02 6.81 -7.40
C LYS A 587 28.68 7.95 -6.66
N LEU A 588 27.88 8.91 -6.18
CA LEU A 588 28.35 9.99 -5.35
C LEU A 588 29.04 9.44 -4.09
N ALA A 589 28.42 8.45 -3.43
CA ALA A 589 29.00 7.76 -2.29
C ALA A 589 30.35 7.10 -2.59
N VAL A 590 30.47 6.42 -3.74
CA VAL A 590 31.70 5.70 -4.15
C VAL A 590 32.83 6.67 -4.51
N ILE A 591 32.55 7.74 -5.25
CA ILE A 591 33.57 8.73 -5.65
C ILE A 591 34.21 9.35 -4.40
N PHE A 592 33.38 9.69 -3.40
CA PHE A 592 33.87 10.22 -2.13
C PHE A 592 34.57 9.18 -1.25
N ARG A 593 34.26 7.89 -1.40
CA ARG A 593 34.99 6.78 -0.75
C ARG A 593 36.40 6.65 -1.29
N ASP A 594 36.53 6.54 -2.60
CA ASP A 594 37.77 6.12 -3.25
C ASP A 594 38.76 7.29 -3.35
N GLY A 595 38.27 8.51 -3.58
CA GLY A 595 39.08 9.73 -3.55
C GLY A 595 39.79 9.98 -2.21
N ASN A 596 39.20 9.54 -1.08
CA ASN A 596 39.81 9.62 0.25
C ASN A 596 40.69 8.39 0.60
N SER A 597 40.57 7.29 -0.15
CA SER A 597 41.32 6.05 0.12
C SER A 597 42.73 6.10 -0.46
N LEU A 598 42.87 6.61 -1.69
CA LEU A 598 44.10 6.66 -2.49
C LEU A 598 45.03 7.82 -2.12
N SER A 599 44.50 8.88 -1.51
CA SER A 599 45.27 10.02 -1.00
C SER A 599 46.21 9.68 0.17
N LYS A 600 46.16 8.44 0.68
CA LYS A 600 46.93 7.99 1.87
C LYS A 600 47.90 6.85 1.58
N PHE A 601 48.04 6.42 0.32
CA PHE A 601 48.98 5.36 -0.06
C PHE A 601 50.24 5.87 -0.77
N ASP A 602 50.33 7.16 -1.12
CA ASP A 602 51.53 7.76 -1.71
C ASP A 602 51.68 9.22 -1.25
N GLU A 603 52.33 9.43 -0.11
CA GLU A 603 52.91 10.74 0.24
C GLU A 603 54.27 10.98 -0.46
N SER A 604 54.79 10.01 -1.23
CA SER A 604 56.10 10.11 -1.89
C SER A 604 56.06 10.54 -3.36
N HIS A 605 54.91 10.75 -4.00
CA HIS A 605 54.85 11.24 -5.39
C HIS A 605 53.72 12.25 -5.66
N GLN A 606 54.08 13.53 -5.69
CA GLN A 606 53.25 14.69 -6.06
C GLN A 606 52.56 14.56 -7.44
N LYS A 607 53.10 13.71 -8.33
CA LYS A 607 52.53 13.42 -9.66
C LYS A 607 51.25 12.56 -9.57
N TYR A 608 51.17 11.65 -8.58
CA TYR A 608 50.06 10.71 -8.37
C TYR A 608 48.83 11.40 -7.76
N TYR A 609 49.06 12.32 -6.82
CA TYR A 609 48.02 13.16 -6.20
C TYR A 609 47.25 14.03 -7.21
N SER A 610 47.93 14.55 -8.24
CA SER A 610 47.30 15.27 -9.35
C SER A 610 46.39 14.37 -10.20
N GLY A 611 46.74 13.09 -10.35
CA GLY A 611 46.00 12.10 -11.12
C GLY A 611 44.67 11.70 -10.45
N ILE A 612 44.69 11.53 -9.12
CA ILE A 612 43.51 11.22 -8.31
C ILE A 612 42.54 12.39 -8.28
N ASN A 613 43.01 13.61 -8.02
CA ASN A 613 42.17 14.81 -8.07
C ASN A 613 41.59 15.03 -9.47
N ARG A 614 42.34 14.70 -10.53
CA ARG A 614 41.86 14.75 -11.91
C ARG A 614 40.81 13.67 -12.19
N TRP A 615 40.95 12.46 -11.64
CA TRP A 615 39.95 11.39 -11.74
C TRP A 615 38.64 11.73 -10.99
N VAL A 616 38.73 12.14 -9.72
CA VAL A 616 37.56 12.56 -8.91
C VAL A 616 36.83 13.71 -9.59
N LYS A 617 37.57 14.73 -10.05
CA LYS A 617 36.99 15.86 -10.79
C LYS A 617 36.32 15.40 -12.08
N LYS A 618 36.93 14.47 -12.84
CA LYS A 618 36.36 13.92 -14.07
C LYS A 618 35.08 13.16 -13.80
N GLU A 619 35.04 12.33 -12.76
CA GLU A 619 33.82 11.58 -12.41
C GLU A 619 32.72 12.46 -11.84
N MET A 620 33.06 13.46 -11.02
CA MET A 620 32.08 14.39 -10.48
C MET A 620 31.47 15.28 -11.59
N ILE A 621 32.28 15.72 -12.57
CA ILE A 621 31.77 16.40 -13.77
C ILE A 621 30.85 15.47 -14.58
N THR A 622 31.21 14.20 -14.72
CA THR A 622 30.39 13.20 -15.44
C THR A 622 29.07 12.95 -14.73
N LEU A 623 29.09 12.86 -13.39
CA LEU A 623 27.90 12.67 -12.57
C LEU A 623 26.99 13.91 -12.54
N CYS A 624 27.56 15.12 -12.50
CA CYS A 624 26.79 16.36 -12.61
C CYS A 624 26.13 16.51 -13.99
N ARG A 625 26.82 16.13 -15.07
CA ARG A 625 26.20 16.07 -16.41
C ARG A 625 25.08 15.03 -16.45
N HIS A 626 25.29 13.87 -15.84
CA HIS A 626 24.29 12.82 -15.72
C HIS A 626 23.04 13.30 -14.97
N HIS A 627 23.21 13.94 -13.82
CA HIS A 627 22.11 14.54 -13.05
C HIS A 627 21.39 15.65 -13.83
N SER A 628 22.15 16.56 -14.46
CA SER A 628 21.57 17.61 -15.30
C SER A 628 20.74 17.06 -16.46
N ASN A 629 21.15 15.93 -17.06
CA ASN A 629 20.41 15.27 -18.13
C ASN A 629 19.12 14.60 -17.65
N ILE A 630 19.02 14.23 -16.37
CA ILE A 630 17.82 13.63 -15.76
C ILE A 630 16.83 14.71 -15.33
N VAL A 631 17.33 15.85 -14.83
CA VAL A 631 16.50 16.99 -14.39
C VAL A 631 15.88 17.73 -15.58
N GLN A 632 16.59 17.82 -16.71
CA GLN A 632 16.08 18.36 -17.98
C GLN A 632 15.24 17.34 -18.75
#